data_AF-A0A4R9BG57-F1
#
_entry.id   AF-A0A4R9BG57-F1
#
_cell.length_a   1.000
_cell.length_b   1.000
_cell.length_c   1.000
_cell.angle_alpha   90.00
_cell.angle_beta   90.00
_cell.angle_gamma   90.00
#
_symmetry.space_group_name_H-M   'P 1'
#
loop_
_entity.id
_entity.type
_entity.pdbx_description
1 polymer ?
#
loop_
_entity_poly.entity_id
_entity_poly.type
_entity_poly.pdbx_seq_one_letter_code
_entity_poly.pdbx_strand_id
1 'polypeptide(L)' 'GVPAPAWRVPAALARGAGSLIEAAWRVRPGADEPPMTRFLAEQLSTAHWFDQRRTRADLDWVPEVTLDEGFRRLAASYR' A
#
# COMPACT_ATOMS: atom_id res chain seq x y z
N GLY A 1 -10.71 -0.81 -12.01
CA GLY A 1 -10.22 -0.99 -10.63
C GLY A 1 -9.85 -2.45 -10.43
N VAL A 2 -9.02 -2.76 -9.43
CA VAL A 2 -8.66 -4.14 -9.07
C VAL A 2 -9.74 -4.72 -8.13
N PRO A 3 -10.14 -6.00 -8.27
CA PRO A 3 -11.06 -6.63 -7.33
C PRO A 3 -10.57 -6.53 -5.89
N ALA A 4 -11.50 -6.40 -4.94
CA ALA A 4 -11.15 -6.38 -3.52
C ALA A 4 -10.50 -7.72 -3.10
N PRO A 5 -9.54 -7.71 -2.16
CA PRO A 5 -8.91 -8.94 -1.68
C PRO A 5 -9.94 -9.86 -1.04
N ALA A 6 -10.02 -11.11 -1.50
CA ALA A 6 -10.93 -12.12 -0.94
C ALA A 6 -10.32 -12.88 0.26
N TRP A 7 -9.01 -12.73 0.50
CA TRP A 7 -8.24 -13.52 1.46
C TRP A 7 -7.46 -12.63 2.42
N ARG A 8 -7.23 -13.13 3.63
CA ARG A 8 -6.41 -12.48 4.66
C ARG A 8 -5.33 -13.43 5.13
N VAL A 9 -4.11 -12.92 5.25
CA VAL A 9 -2.95 -13.69 5.73
C VAL A 9 -2.37 -12.97 6.95
N PRO A 10 -2.05 -13.68 8.06
CA PRO A 10 -1.37 -13.09 9.20
C PRO A 10 -0.05 -12.41 8.82
N ALA A 11 0.20 -11.22 9.39
CA ALA A 11 1.38 -10.39 9.06
C ALA A 11 2.71 -11.13 9.26
N ALA A 12 2.83 -11.97 10.29
CA ALA A 12 4.01 -12.78 10.54
C ALA A 12 4.30 -13.76 9.39
N LEU A 13 3.26 -14.42 8.86
CA LEU A 13 3.38 -15.34 7.73
C LEU A 13 3.74 -14.59 6.45
N ALA A 14 3.10 -13.44 6.20
CA ALA A 14 3.40 -12.61 5.02
C ALA A 14 4.86 -12.11 5.02
N ARG A 15 5.38 -11.63 6.16
CA ARG A 15 6.78 -11.20 6.28
C ARG A 15 7.76 -12.36 6.10
N GLY A 16 7.44 -13.54 6.67
CA GLY A 16 8.25 -14.75 6.49
C GLY A 16 8.33 -15.18 5.03
N ALA A 17 7.19 -15.21 4.34
CA ALA A 17 7.13 -15.52 2.91
C ALA A 17 7.93 -14.50 2.07
N GLY A 18 7.80 -13.20 2.35
CA GLY A 18 8.58 -12.15 1.68
C GLY A 18 10.10 -12.36 1.82
N SER A 19 10.59 -12.72 3.02
CA SER A 19 12.01 -13.01 3.22
C SER A 19 12.50 -14.24 2.46
N LEU A 20 11.67 -15.28 2.32
CA LEU A 20 12.01 -16.48 1.54
C LEU A 20 12.05 -16.18 0.03
N ILE A 21 11.10 -15.40 -0.48
CA ILE A 21 11.06 -14.97 -1.89
C ILE A 21 12.31 -14.15 -2.22
N GLU A 22 12.66 -13.18 -1.37
CA GLU A 22 13.89 -12.40 -1.54
C GLU A 22 15.15 -13.30 -1.55
N ALA A 23 15.21 -14.30 -0.67
CA ALA A 23 16.34 -15.23 -0.63
C ALA A 23 16.45 -16.05 -1.92
N ALA A 24 15.32 -16.54 -2.45
CA ALA A 24 15.30 -17.25 -3.72
C ALA A 24 15.75 -16.35 -4.89
N TRP A 25 15.29 -15.09 -4.93
CA TRP A 25 15.67 -14.12 -5.97
C TRP A 25 17.15 -13.73 -5.92
N ARG A 26 17.80 -13.78 -4.75
CA ARG A 26 19.24 -13.57 -4.64
C ARG A 26 20.08 -14.70 -5.25
N VAL A 27 19.56 -15.93 -5.32
CA VAL A 27 20.30 -17.09 -5.84
C VAL A 27 20.33 -17.11 -7.37
N ARG A 28 19.26 -16.62 -8.02
CA ARG A 28 19.18 -16.52 -9.48
C ARG A 28 18.64 -15.15 -9.88
N PRO A 29 19.46 -14.08 -9.74
CA PRO A 29 19.03 -12.74 -10.10
C PRO A 29 18.73 -12.67 -11.61
N GLY A 30 17.49 -12.39 -11.95
CA GLY A 30 17.06 -12.03 -13.30
C GLY A 30 17.02 -10.52 -13.49
N ALA A 31 16.46 -10.05 -14.61
CA ALA A 31 16.16 -8.62 -14.81
C ALA A 31 14.88 -8.18 -14.05
N ASP A 32 14.13 -9.14 -13.51
CA ASP A 32 12.83 -8.90 -12.88
C ASP A 32 12.93 -8.82 -11.35
N GLU A 33 12.02 -8.05 -10.76
CA GLU A 33 11.90 -7.87 -9.31
C GLU A 33 11.12 -9.00 -8.62
N PRO A 34 11.37 -9.29 -7.33
CA PRO A 34 10.58 -10.27 -6.61
C PRO A 34 9.11 -9.82 -6.49
N PRO A 35 8.13 -10.73 -6.63
CA PRO A 35 6.70 -10.40 -6.58
C PRO A 35 6.22 -9.92 -5.20
N MET A 36 7.01 -10.17 -4.16
CA MET A 36 6.76 -9.71 -2.79
C MET A 36 8.10 -9.59 -2.06
N THR A 37 8.29 -8.48 -1.34
CA THR A 37 9.42 -8.27 -0.44
C THR A 37 8.94 -8.34 1.01
N ARG A 38 9.87 -8.62 1.94
CA ARG A 38 9.58 -8.51 3.38
C ARG A 38 9.10 -7.11 3.72
N PHE A 39 9.73 -6.10 3.13
CA PHE A 39 9.38 -4.69 3.32
C PHE A 39 7.95 -4.39 2.84
N LEU A 40 7.59 -4.84 1.64
CA LEU A 40 6.22 -4.66 1.14
C LEU A 40 5.19 -5.32 2.06
N ALA A 41 5.46 -6.55 2.52
CA ALA A 41 4.59 -7.23 3.48
C ALA A 41 4.43 -6.45 4.80
N GLU A 42 5.52 -5.83 5.28
CA GLU A 42 5.51 -4.99 6.48
C GLU A 42 4.66 -3.73 6.29
N GLN A 43 4.86 -3.02 5.17
CA GLN A 43 4.10 -1.81 4.82
C GLN A 43 2.60 -2.08 4.66
N LEU A 44 2.23 -3.21 4.04
CA LEU A 44 0.83 -3.60 3.87
C LEU A 44 0.18 -4.10 5.18
N SER A 45 0.98 -4.64 6.11
CA SER A 45 0.47 -5.12 7.39
C SER A 45 0.23 -4.02 8.42
N THR A 46 0.73 -2.81 8.16
CA THR A 46 0.62 -1.68 9.07
C THR A 46 -0.18 -0.56 8.42
N ALA A 47 -1.29 -0.18 9.04
CA ALA A 47 -2.08 0.95 8.56
C ALA A 47 -1.30 2.26 8.80
N HIS A 48 -1.00 2.99 7.73
CA HIS A 48 -0.40 4.31 7.78
C HIS A 48 -1.44 5.34 7.37
N TRP A 49 -1.81 6.20 8.31
CA TRP A 49 -2.81 7.25 8.13
C TRP A 49 -2.36 8.56 8.78
N PHE A 50 -2.77 9.67 8.19
CA PHE A 50 -2.56 10.99 8.75
C PHE A 50 -3.83 11.48 9.45
N ASP A 51 -3.72 11.77 10.73
CA ASP A 51 -4.80 12.41 11.48
C ASP A 51 -4.81 13.92 11.21
N GLN A 52 -5.84 14.38 10.52
CA GLN A 52 -5.98 15.78 10.12
C GLN A 52 -6.77 16.60 11.14
N ARG A 53 -7.23 16.03 12.27
CA ARG A 53 -8.07 16.74 13.24
C ARG A 53 -7.42 18.02 13.75
N ARG A 54 -6.11 17.97 14.05
CA ARG A 54 -5.36 19.13 14.53
C ARG A 54 -5.21 20.22 13.46
N THR A 55 -4.87 19.83 12.23
CA THR A 55 -4.78 20.76 11.10
C THR A 55 -6.09 21.51 10.87
N ARG A 56 -7.22 20.79 10.96
CA ARG A 56 -8.56 21.39 10.81
C ARG A 56 -8.85 22.38 11.92
N ALA A 57 -8.55 22.02 13.17
CA ALA A 57 -8.81 22.89 14.33
C ALA A 57 -7.94 24.15 14.35
N ASP A 58 -6.65 24.01 14.01
CA ASP A 58 -5.68 25.11 14.11
C ASP A 58 -5.75 26.08 12.93
N LEU A 59 -6.18 25.61 11.75
CA LEU A 59 -6.12 26.38 10.50
C LEU A 59 -7.49 26.69 9.88
N ASP A 60 -8.59 26.22 10.49
CA ASP A 60 -9.94 26.21 9.87
C ASP A 60 -9.93 25.61 8.45
N TRP A 61 -9.00 24.68 8.22
CA TRP A 61 -8.77 24.10 6.91
C TRP A 61 -9.68 22.90 6.68
N VAL A 62 -10.24 22.79 5.47
CA VAL A 62 -10.98 21.62 5.01
C VAL A 62 -10.45 21.16 3.65
N PRO A 63 -10.42 19.85 3.36
CA PRO A 63 -9.99 19.37 2.05
C PRO A 63 -10.98 19.82 0.98
N GLU A 64 -10.49 20.56 -0.01
CA GLU A 64 -11.29 21.01 -1.17
C GLU A 64 -11.75 19.83 -2.04
N VAL A 65 -10.93 18.77 -2.09
CA VAL A 65 -11.22 17.54 -2.83
C VAL A 65 -11.25 16.38 -1.84
N THR A 66 -12.39 15.68 -1.78
CA THR A 66 -12.52 14.46 -0.98
C THR A 66 -11.74 13.31 -1.61
N LEU A 67 -11.43 12.27 -0.83
CA LEU A 67 -10.76 11.07 -1.36
C LEU A 67 -11.57 10.44 -2.51
N ASP A 68 -12.89 10.34 -2.37
CA ASP A 68 -13.76 9.76 -3.40
C ASP A 68 -13.74 10.57 -4.71
N GLU A 69 -13.82 11.90 -4.63
CA GLU A 69 -13.67 12.77 -5.79
C GLU A 69 -12.28 12.64 -6.41
N GLY A 70 -11.23 12.70 -5.58
CA GLY A 70 -9.85 12.58 -6.00
C GLY A 70 -9.58 11.29 -6.76
N PHE A 71 -10.05 10.15 -6.24
CA PHE A 71 -9.94 8.86 -6.91
C PHE A 71 -10.70 8.82 -8.24
N ARG A 72 -11.88 9.45 -8.32
CA ARG A 72 -12.63 9.51 -9.58
C ARG A 72 -11.93 10.37 -10.64
N ARG A 73 -11.38 11.52 -10.26
CA ARG A 73 -10.60 12.40 -11.15
C ARG A 73 -9.35 11.70 -11.65
N LEU A 74 -8.61 11.06 -10.74
CA LEU A 74 -7.40 10.31 -11.07
C LEU A 74 -7.70 9.17 -12.05
N ALA A 75 -8.77 8.41 -11.82
CA ALA A 75 -9.17 7.34 -12.74
C ALA A 75 -9.54 7.88 -14.14
N ALA A 76 -10.09 9.10 -14.22
CA ALA A 76 -10.44 9.73 -15.49
C ALA A 76 -9.20 10.19 -16.28
N SER A 77 -8.10 10.58 -15.64
CA SER A 77 -6.89 11.05 -16.33
C SER A 77 -6.04 9.95 -16.97
N TYR A 78 -6.27 8.67 -16.62
CA TYR A 78 -5.61 7.51 -17.23
C TYR A 78 -6.41 6.91 -18.41
N ARG A 79 -7.53 7.52 -18.79
CA ARG A 79 -8.28 7.19 -20.02
C ARG A 79 -7.84 8.08 -21.15
#